data_AF-A0A0K9NUD4-F1
#
_entry.id   AF-A0A0K9NUD4-F1
#
_cell.length_a   1.000
_cell.length_b   1.000
_cell.length_c   1.000
_cell.angle_alpha   90.00
_cell.angle_beta   90.00
_cell.angle_gamma   90.00
#
_symmetry.space_group_name_H-M   'P 1'
#
loop_
_entity.id
_entity.type
_entity.pdbx_description
1 polymer ?
#
loop_
_entity_poly.entity_id
_entity_poly.type
_entity_poly.pdbx_seq_one_letter_code
_entity_poly.pdbx_strand_id
1 'polypeptide(L)' 'MAKSCKGLAMELVMCLSKTDCVKIENRPFRECAGEKVPSISSECVGLRETYFNCKRGQVDMRARIRGNKGY' A
#
# COMPACT_ATOMS: atom_id res chain seq x y z
N MET A 1 1.47 -15.25 7.56
CA MET A 1 0.68 -14.28 6.77
C MET A 1 0.73 -14.68 5.30
N ALA A 2 -0.39 -14.65 4.58
CA ALA A 2 -0.43 -14.98 3.15
C ALA A 2 0.51 -14.07 2.35
N LYS A 3 1.37 -14.66 1.51
CA LYS A 3 2.41 -13.97 0.72
C LYS A 3 1.85 -13.05 -0.37
N SER A 4 0.55 -13.14 -0.68
CA SER A 4 -0.07 -12.52 -1.86
C SER A 4 0.02 -11.00 -1.94
N CYS A 5 0.16 -10.28 -0.82
CA CYS A 5 0.28 -8.81 -0.85
C CYS A 5 1.70 -8.31 -0.54
N LYS A 6 2.71 -9.19 -0.45
CA LYS A 6 4.06 -8.79 -0.05
C LYS A 6 4.73 -7.87 -1.08
N GLY A 7 4.55 -8.14 -2.37
CA GLY A 7 5.09 -7.30 -3.45
C GLY A 7 4.52 -5.89 -3.39
N LEU A 8 3.20 -5.76 -3.34
CA LEU A 8 2.50 -4.47 -3.18
C LEU A 8 2.93 -3.71 -1.92
N ALA A 9 3.17 -4.41 -0.80
CA ALA A 9 3.68 -3.78 0.42
C ALA A 9 5.09 -3.20 0.22
N MET A 10 5.98 -3.93 -0.46
CA MET A 10 7.33 -3.48 -0.76
C MET A 10 7.32 -2.29 -1.71
N GLU A 11 6.52 -2.33 -2.77
CA GLU A 11 6.35 -1.21 -3.71
C GLU A 11 5.82 0.03 -3.01
N LEU A 12 4.81 -0.10 -2.15
CA LEU A 12 4.26 1.02 -1.38
C LEU A 12 5.33 1.64 -0.46
N VAL A 13 6.10 0.81 0.25
CA VAL A 13 7.19 1.30 1.12
C VAL A 13 8.27 2.00 0.29
N MET A 14 8.67 1.43 -0.85
CA MET A 14 9.62 2.07 -1.77
C MET A 14 9.09 3.40 -2.29
N CYS A 15 7.80 3.48 -2.63
CA CYS A 15 7.19 4.73 -3.07
C CYS A 15 7.22 5.80 -1.98
N LEU A 16 6.70 5.47 -0.79
CA LEU A 16 6.68 6.38 0.36
C LEU A 16 8.07 6.80 0.81
N SER A 17 9.09 5.95 0.65
CA SER A 17 10.48 6.31 0.99
C SER A 17 11.03 7.48 0.17
N LYS A 18 10.39 7.80 -0.96
CA LYS A 18 10.78 8.87 -1.85
C LYS A 18 10.08 10.20 -1.55
N THR A 19 8.99 10.20 -0.76
CA THR A 19 8.17 11.39 -0.50
C THR A 19 8.70 12.21 0.67
N ASP A 20 8.30 13.48 0.71
CA ASP A 20 8.74 14.43 1.74
C ASP A 20 8.27 14.03 3.14
N CYS A 21 7.10 13.42 3.27
CA CYS A 21 6.59 12.89 4.54
C CYS A 21 7.58 11.92 5.23
N VAL A 22 8.29 11.08 4.45
CA VAL A 22 9.29 10.17 5.03
C VAL A 22 10.67 10.81 5.05
N LYS A 23 11.09 11.46 3.96
CA LYS A 23 12.45 12.00 3.81
C LYS A 23 12.73 13.24 4.65
N ILE A 24 11.78 14.16 4.71
CA ILE A 24 11.94 15.48 5.31
C ILE A 24 11.30 15.47 6.70
N GLU A 25 10.04 15.06 6.79
CA GLU A 25 9.31 15.06 8.07
C GLU A 25 9.72 13.90 8.99
N ASN A 26 10.47 12.90 8.48
CA ASN A 26 10.90 11.70 9.23
C ASN A 26 9.74 10.95 9.90
N ARG A 27 8.54 11.01 9.32
CA ARG A 27 7.36 10.33 9.85
C ARG A 27 7.38 8.85 9.48
N PRO A 28 6.82 7.98 10.32
CA PRO A 28 6.77 6.55 10.03
C PRO A 28 5.90 6.28 8.79
N PHE A 29 6.28 5.28 7.99
CA PHE A 29 5.56 4.87 6.77
C PHE A 29 4.06 4.68 6.96
N ARG A 30 3.64 4.20 8.14
CA ARG A 30 2.23 3.99 8.48
C ARG A 30 1.44 5.31 8.53
N GLU A 31 2.05 6.37 9.01
CA GLU A 31 1.44 7.71 9.00
C GLU A 31 1.42 8.27 7.59
N CYS A 32 2.54 8.21 6.86
CA CYS A 32 2.61 8.70 5.48
C CYS A 32 1.69 7.95 4.52
N ALA A 33 1.43 6.67 4.76
CA ALA A 33 0.44 5.91 4.00
C ALA A 33 -0.99 6.47 4.17
N GLY A 34 -1.29 7.17 5.27
CA GLY A 34 -2.59 7.83 5.50
C GLY A 34 -2.76 9.15 4.77
N GLU A 35 -1.67 9.76 4.31
CA GLU A 35 -1.66 11.10 3.73
C GLU A 35 -2.25 11.15 2.31
N LYS A 36 -2.48 12.36 1.81
CA LYS A 36 -2.97 12.63 0.45
C LYS A 36 -1.99 13.53 -0.30
N VAL A 37 -2.24 13.72 -1.59
CA VAL A 37 -1.55 14.74 -2.39
C VAL A 37 -1.79 16.12 -1.74
N PRO A 38 -0.77 16.97 -1.56
CA PRO A 38 0.60 16.87 -2.09
C PRO A 38 1.64 16.18 -1.18
N SER A 39 1.30 15.80 0.06
CA SER A 39 2.26 15.22 1.02
C SER A 39 2.87 13.88 0.55
N ILE A 40 2.11 13.11 -0.22
CA ILE A 40 2.60 11.94 -0.96
C ILE A 40 2.23 12.05 -2.45
N SER A 41 2.96 11.36 -3.32
CA SER A 41 2.67 11.35 -4.76
C SER A 41 1.36 10.63 -5.09
N SER A 42 0.74 10.98 -6.22
CA SER A 42 -0.44 10.27 -6.75
C SER A 42 -0.17 8.79 -7.04
N GLU A 43 1.06 8.45 -7.43
CA GLU A 43 1.52 7.07 -7.59
C GLU A 43 1.43 6.29 -6.27
N CYS A 44 1.92 6.86 -5.16
CA CYS A 44 1.84 6.21 -3.86
C CYS A 44 0.39 6.05 -3.38
N VAL A 45 -0.51 6.98 -3.75
CA VAL A 45 -1.95 6.85 -3.48
C VAL A 45 -2.55 5.65 -4.22
N GLY A 46 -2.21 5.46 -5.50
CA GLY A 46 -2.66 4.31 -6.29
C GLY A 46 -2.12 2.97 -5.77
N LEU A 47 -0.82 2.92 -5.43
CA LEU A 47 -0.21 1.73 -4.81
C LEU A 47 -0.86 1.39 -3.46
N ARG A 48 -1.17 2.42 -2.66
CA ARG A 48 -1.87 2.26 -1.40
C ARG A 48 -3.25 1.62 -1.61
N GLU A 49 -4.06 2.15 -2.52
CA GLU A 49 -5.39 1.60 -2.81
C GLU A 49 -5.31 0.14 -3.27
N THR A 50 -4.35 -0.16 -4.14
CA THR A 50 -4.10 -1.51 -4.65
C THR A 50 -3.69 -2.47 -3.52
N TYR A 51 -2.78 -2.04 -2.65
CA TYR A 51 -2.37 -2.80 -1.46
C TYR A 51 -3.55 -3.02 -0.50
N PHE A 52 -4.37 -2.01 -0.22
CA PHE A 52 -5.56 -2.14 0.62
C PHE A 52 -6.58 -3.10 0.03
N ASN A 53 -6.82 -3.04 -1.28
CA ASN A 53 -7.71 -3.97 -1.97
C ASN A 53 -7.19 -5.41 -1.88
N CYS A 54 -5.87 -5.61 -2.04
CA CYS A 54 -5.24 -6.91 -1.81
C CYS A 54 -5.47 -7.36 -0.36
N LYS A 55 -5.16 -6.54 0.65
CA LYS A 55 -5.37 -6.92 2.06
C LYS A 55 -6.82 -7.23 2.38
N ARG A 56 -7.77 -6.47 1.82
CA ARG A 56 -9.20 -6.69 1.98
C ARG A 56 -9.66 -8.01 1.36
N GLY A 57 -9.16 -8.36 0.18
CA GLY A 57 -9.52 -9.63 -0.44
C GLY A 57 -8.88 -10.86 0.23
N GLN A 58 -7.82 -10.72 1.04
CA GLN A 58 -7.31 -11.81 1.89
C GLN A 58 -8.33 -12.26 2.96
N VAL A 59 -9.25 -11.38 3.37
CA VAL A 59 -10.31 -11.67 4.34
C VAL A 59 -11.68 -11.85 3.70
N ASP A 60 -11.79 -11.61 2.38
CA ASP A 60 -13.03 -11.82 1.64
C ASP A 60 -13.20 -13.30 1.28
N MET A 61 -14.22 -13.94 1.88
CA MET A 61 -14.54 -15.35 1.63
C MET A 61 -14.87 -15.64 0.16
N ARG A 62 -15.36 -14.64 -0.59
CA ARG A 62 -15.64 -14.77 -2.04
C ARG A 62 -14.36 -14.87 -2.86
N ALA A 63 -13.27 -14.26 -2.40
CA ALA A 63 -11.96 -14.30 -3.05
C ALA A 63 -11.17 -15.57 -2.71
N ARG A 64 -11.58 -16.34 -1.69
CA ARG A 64 -10.91 -17.59 -1.28
C ARG A 64 -10.82 -18.63 -2.41
N ILE A 65 -11.86 -18.73 -3.23
CA ILE A 65 -11.91 -19.68 -4.36
C ILE A 65 -11.29 -19.09 -5.63
N ARG A 66 -11.54 -17.80 -5.89
CA ARG A 66 -11.13 -17.12 -7.13
C ARG A 66 -9.70 -16.61 -7.10
N GLY A 67 -9.06 -16.60 -5.93
CA GLY A 67 -7.82 -15.88 -5.72
C GLY A 67 -8.06 -14.41 -5.46
N ASN A 68 -7.04 -13.78 -4.87
CA ASN A 68 -7.10 -12.38 -4.55
C ASN A 68 -6.86 -11.53 -5.80
N LYS A 69 -7.57 -10.42 -5.96
CA LYS A 69 -7.30 -9.46 -7.04
C LYS A 69 -6.10 -8.61 -6.64
N GLY A 70 -4.90 -9.15 -6.80
CA GLY A 70 -3.67 -8.45 -6.48
C GLY A 70 -2.48 -9.35 -6.74
N TYR A 71 -1.68 -8.93 -7.73
CA TYR A 71 -0.34 -9.38 -8.12
C TYR A 71 0.03 -10.84 -7.83
#